data_AF-A0AAW1RQR5-F1
#
_entry.id   AF-A0AAW1RQR5-F1
#
_cell.length_a   1.000
_cell.length_b   1.000
_cell.length_c   1.000
_cell.angle_alpha   90.00
_cell.angle_beta   90.00
_cell.angle_gamma   90.00
#
_symmetry.space_group_name_H-M   'P 1'
#
loop_
_entity.id
_entity.type
_entity.pdbx_description
1 polymer ?
#
loop_
_entity_poly.entity_id
_entity_poly.type
_entity_poly.pdbx_seq_one_letter_code
_entity_poly.pdbx_strand_id
1 'polypeptide(L)'
;MPLYQLFCLARPQLPKDKLADTIRRIGQQVFSQKGLLIDLQHYGDRPLAKKVRQPGAAYNFAAMWQLTFVAAPSTIQDLQNGLRLDEQRKRLRMRKRKLPPEQTLQKGDCMGVVHEQQRAATAVRPPVSCSIHQQHSDRSLV
;
A
#
# COMPACT_ATOMS: atom_id res chain seq x y z
N MET A 1 19.46 10.67 11.45
CA MET A 1 18.29 10.03 12.07
C MET A 1 18.02 8.69 11.38
N PRO A 2 17.72 7.61 12.12
CA PRO A 2 17.47 6.29 11.55
C PRO A 2 16.14 6.19 10.78
N LEU A 3 16.10 5.30 9.78
CA LEU A 3 14.92 4.98 8.98
C LEU A 3 14.09 3.88 9.67
N TYR A 4 12.79 4.12 9.80
CA TYR A 4 11.83 3.20 10.37
C TYR A 4 10.74 2.82 9.38
N GLN A 5 10.18 1.64 9.62
CA GLN A 5 9.02 1.11 8.95
C GLN A 5 8.01 0.70 10.01
N LEU A 6 6.85 1.33 9.95
CA LEU A 6 5.70 0.97 10.75
C LEU A 6 4.79 0.10 9.90
N PHE A 7 4.48 -1.08 10.41
CA PHE A 7 3.48 -1.96 9.84
C PHE A 7 2.34 -2.11 10.85
N CYS A 8 1.13 -1.76 10.43
CA CYS A 8 -0.05 -1.74 11.29
C CYS A 8 -1.18 -2.58 10.72
N LEU A 9 -1.85 -3.31 11.61
CA LEU A 9 -3.06 -4.06 11.34
C LEU A 9 -4.23 -3.37 12.05
N ALA A 10 -5.19 -2.84 11.29
CA ALA A 10 -6.39 -2.22 11.82
C ALA A 10 -7.58 -3.19 11.87
N ARG A 11 -8.69 -2.75 12.49
CA ARG A 11 -9.99 -3.44 12.39
C ARG A 11 -10.38 -3.64 10.92
N PRO A 12 -11.03 -4.77 10.58
CA PRO A 12 -11.48 -4.98 9.21
C PRO A 12 -12.62 -4.01 8.91
N GLN A 13 -12.80 -3.61 7.65
CA GLN A 13 -13.87 -2.67 7.24
C GLN A 13 -13.81 -1.31 7.96
N LEU A 14 -12.62 -0.88 8.40
CA LEU A 14 -12.46 0.44 9.00
C LEU A 14 -12.74 1.52 7.94
N PRO A 15 -13.60 2.52 8.23
CA PRO A 15 -13.82 3.62 7.30
C PRO A 15 -12.50 4.36 7.03
N LYS A 16 -12.30 4.73 5.76
CA LYS A 16 -11.06 5.37 5.29
C LYS A 16 -10.76 6.66 6.05
N ASP A 17 -11.78 7.39 6.48
CA ASP A 17 -11.65 8.63 7.25
C ASP A 17 -10.95 8.38 8.59
N LYS A 18 -11.36 7.34 9.32
CA LYS A 18 -10.72 6.98 10.60
C LYS A 18 -9.29 6.52 10.41
N LEU A 19 -9.01 5.81 9.33
CA LEU A 19 -7.64 5.42 8.98
C LEU A 19 -6.79 6.66 8.67
N ALA A 20 -7.31 7.59 7.89
CA ALA A 20 -6.65 8.83 7.54
C ALA A 20 -6.38 9.70 8.78
N ASP A 21 -7.33 9.78 9.71
CA ASP A 21 -7.16 10.48 11.00
C ASP A 21 -6.00 9.89 11.81
N THR A 22 -5.92 8.57 11.91
CA THR A 22 -4.81 7.90 12.60
C THR A 22 -3.47 8.21 11.92
N ILE A 23 -3.40 8.12 10.59
CA ILE A 23 -2.18 8.44 9.84
C ILE A 23 -1.80 9.91 10.01
N ARG A 24 -2.77 10.82 10.01
CA ARG A 24 -2.56 12.26 10.20
C ARG A 24 -1.97 12.56 11.57
N ARG A 25 -2.49 11.95 12.65
CA ARG A 25 -1.96 12.11 14.02
C ARG A 25 -0.51 11.65 14.13
N ILE A 26 -0.19 10.50 13.54
CA ILE A 26 1.18 9.97 13.46
C ILE A 26 2.08 10.94 12.69
N GLY A 27 1.59 11.41 11.54
CA GLY A 27 2.29 12.39 10.71
C GLY A 27 2.64 13.65 11.51
N GLN A 28 1.65 14.24 12.16
CA GLN A 28 1.83 15.42 13.01
C GLN A 28 2.88 15.18 14.10
N GLN A 29 2.81 14.04 14.80
CA GLN A 29 3.77 13.72 15.86
C GLN A 29 5.21 13.55 15.34
N VAL A 30 5.39 12.92 14.17
CA VAL A 30 6.69 12.79 13.52
C VAL A 30 7.22 14.17 13.09
N PHE A 31 6.37 14.99 12.46
CA PHE A 31 6.75 16.33 12.01
C PHE A 31 7.11 17.27 13.17
N SER A 32 6.36 17.23 14.28
CA SER A 32 6.64 18.03 15.49
C SER A 32 8.03 17.73 16.07
N GLN A 33 8.55 16.52 15.88
CA GLN A 33 9.88 16.11 16.35
C GLN A 33 10.95 16.19 15.24
N LYS A 34 10.73 17.03 14.21
CA LYS A 34 11.63 17.23 13.06
C LYS A 34 11.93 15.95 12.28
N GLY A 35 11.01 14.99 12.30
CA GLY A 35 11.05 13.79 11.48
C GLY A 35 10.48 14.02 10.08
N LEU A 36 10.65 13.02 9.21
CA LEU A 36 10.21 13.05 7.81
C LEU A 36 9.41 11.80 7.49
N LEU A 37 8.23 11.96 6.89
CA LEU A 37 7.49 10.86 6.27
C LEU A 37 8.00 10.68 4.83
N ILE A 38 8.29 9.44 4.45
CA ILE A 38 8.84 9.11 3.13
C ILE A 38 7.77 8.48 2.25
N ASP A 39 7.10 7.44 2.75
CA ASP A 39 6.20 6.63 1.94
C ASP A 39 5.07 6.03 2.77
N LEU A 40 3.87 6.02 2.21
CA LEU A 40 2.65 5.49 2.79
C LEU A 40 2.03 4.48 1.80
N GLN A 41 2.00 3.22 2.21
CA GLN A 41 1.40 2.14 1.42
C GLN A 41 0.18 1.58 2.13
N HIS A 42 -0.94 1.51 1.43
CA HIS A 42 -2.18 0.91 1.92
C HIS A 42 -2.51 -0.35 1.10
N TYR A 43 -2.65 -1.49 1.78
CA TYR A 43 -2.89 -2.79 1.13
C TYR A 43 -4.36 -3.22 1.13
N GLY A 44 -5.24 -2.46 1.78
CA GLY A 44 -6.65 -2.79 1.95
C GLY A 44 -6.89 -3.90 2.98
N ASP A 45 -8.12 -4.42 2.98
CA ASP A 45 -8.50 -5.57 3.78
C ASP A 45 -7.90 -6.85 3.20
N ARG A 46 -7.05 -7.52 3.98
CA ARG A 46 -6.40 -8.77 3.60
C ARG A 46 -6.70 -9.87 4.63
N PRO A 47 -6.80 -11.14 4.18
CA PRO A 47 -6.94 -12.26 5.10
C PRO A 47 -5.66 -12.43 5.92
N LEU A 48 -5.82 -12.71 7.20
CA LEU A 48 -4.72 -12.99 8.13
C LEU A 48 -4.38 -14.47 8.09
N ALA A 49 -3.08 -14.79 8.17
CA ALA A 49 -2.61 -16.18 8.23
C ALA A 49 -3.16 -16.95 9.44
N LYS A 50 -3.47 -16.24 10.53
CA LYS A 50 -4.12 -16.80 11.71
C LYS A 50 -5.12 -15.82 12.28
N LYS A 51 -6.15 -16.35 12.95
CA LYS A 51 -7.16 -15.54 13.65
C LYS A 51 -6.48 -14.73 14.75
N VAL A 52 -6.69 -13.41 14.74
CA VAL A 52 -6.24 -12.53 15.82
C VAL A 52 -7.40 -12.38 16.80
N ARG A 53 -7.18 -12.84 18.03
CA ARG A 53 -8.15 -12.75 19.13
C ARG A 53 -7.94 -11.44 19.88
N GLN A 54 -8.99 -10.65 20.02
CA GLN A 54 -9.12 -9.52 20.94
C GLN A 54 -10.20 -9.87 21.97
N PRO A 55 -10.21 -9.20 23.13
CA PRO A 55 -11.32 -9.33 24.07
C PRO A 55 -12.66 -9.11 23.35
N GLY A 56 -13.54 -10.11 23.36
CA GLY A 56 -14.87 -10.04 22.73
C GLY A 56 -14.95 -10.30 21.22
N ALA A 57 -13.84 -10.40 20.48
CA ALA A 57 -13.89 -10.61 19.02
C ALA A 57 -12.69 -11.38 18.45
N ALA A 58 -12.95 -12.21 17.45
CA ALA A 58 -11.91 -12.89 16.66
C ALA A 58 -11.99 -12.44 15.20
N TYR A 59 -10.86 -12.00 14.65
CA TYR A 59 -10.81 -11.46 13.30
C TYR A 59 -9.96 -12.34 12.37
N ASN A 60 -10.52 -12.64 11.19
CA ASN A 60 -9.83 -13.35 10.10
C ASN A 60 -9.27 -12.39 9.05
N PHE A 61 -9.78 -11.16 9.00
CA PHE A 61 -9.34 -10.12 8.06
C PHE A 61 -8.81 -8.91 8.83
N ALA A 62 -7.95 -8.13 8.18
CA ALA A 62 -7.50 -6.83 8.70
C ALA A 62 -7.15 -5.88 7.56
N ALA A 63 -7.48 -4.61 7.73
CA ALA A 63 -6.94 -3.54 6.92
C ALA A 63 -5.45 -3.37 7.24
N MET A 64 -4.59 -3.56 6.25
CA MET A 64 -3.14 -3.49 6.41
C MET A 64 -2.59 -2.23 5.76
N TRP A 65 -1.68 -1.56 6.45
CA TRP A 65 -0.96 -0.43 5.90
C TRP A 65 0.44 -0.35 6.49
N GLN A 66 1.28 0.38 5.77
CA GLN A 66 2.68 0.56 6.07
C GLN A 66 3.05 2.03 5.91
N LEU A 67 3.85 2.53 6.84
CA LEU A 67 4.43 3.86 6.78
C LEU A 67 5.94 3.78 6.95
N THR A 68 6.66 4.46 6.07
CA THR A 68 8.12 4.61 6.12
C THR A 68 8.44 6.03 6.52
N PHE A 69 9.24 6.21 7.56
CA PHE A 69 9.59 7.53 8.07
C PHE A 69 10.95 7.55 8.74
N VAL A 70 11.53 8.73 8.85
CA VAL A 70 12.76 9.02 9.59
C VAL A 70 12.37 9.81 10.83
N ALA A 71 12.82 9.36 11.99
CA ALA A 71 12.55 10.02 13.27
C ALA A 71 13.70 9.81 14.26
N ALA A 72 13.72 10.64 15.30
CA ALA A 72 14.60 10.44 16.44
C ALA A 72 14.16 9.17 17.22
N PRO A 73 15.10 8.47 17.88
CA PRO A 73 14.75 7.27 18.65
C PRO A 73 13.83 7.54 19.84
N SER A 74 13.85 8.77 20.41
CA SER A 74 12.93 9.22 21.46
C SER A 74 11.47 9.21 20.98
N THR A 75 11.20 9.70 19.77
CA THR A 75 9.87 9.79 19.16
C THR A 75 9.14 8.45 19.06
N ILE A 76 9.89 7.36 18.97
CA ILE A 76 9.36 6.03 18.69
C ILE A 76 8.57 5.49 19.87
N GLN A 77 9.06 5.73 21.10
CA GLN A 77 8.36 5.27 22.30
C GLN A 77 7.04 6.02 22.43
N ASP A 78 7.05 7.33 22.20
CA ASP A 78 5.84 8.16 22.20
C ASP A 78 4.85 7.70 21.13
N LEU A 79 5.33 7.42 19.91
CA LEU A 79 4.48 6.92 18.82
C LEU A 79 3.88 5.55 19.15
N GLN A 80 4.68 4.64 19.72
CA GLN A 80 4.19 3.33 20.13
C GLN A 80 3.17 3.45 21.25
N ASN A 81 3.34 4.40 22.18
CA ASN A 81 2.41 4.63 23.28
C ASN A 81 1.11 5.27 22.81
N GLY A 82 1.17 6.29 21.94
CA GLY A 82 -0.02 6.90 21.35
C GLY A 82 -0.82 5.90 20.53
N LEU A 83 -0.14 5.16 19.65
CA LEU A 83 -0.77 4.06 18.94
C LEU A 83 -1.30 3.00 19.89
N ARG A 84 -0.66 2.77 21.04
CA ARG A 84 -1.11 1.80 22.05
C ARG A 84 -2.52 2.03 22.59
N LEU A 85 -2.93 3.28 22.63
CA LEU A 85 -4.22 3.72 23.12
C LEU A 85 -5.31 3.70 22.03
N ASP A 86 -4.94 3.69 20.75
CA ASP A 86 -5.91 3.59 19.67
C ASP A 86 -6.62 2.23 19.67
N GLU A 87 -7.93 2.25 19.94
CA GLU A 87 -8.81 1.08 19.99
C GLU A 87 -8.95 0.38 18.62
N GLN A 88 -8.75 1.13 17.54
CA GLN A 88 -8.97 0.68 16.17
C GLN A 88 -7.83 -0.20 15.63
N ARG A 89 -6.71 -0.33 16.36
CA ARG A 89 -5.58 -1.17 15.94
C ARG A 89 -5.63 -2.55 16.60
N LYS A 90 -5.16 -3.56 15.87
CA LYS A 90 -4.97 -4.93 16.34
C LYS A 90 -3.53 -5.21 16.74
N ARG A 91 -2.59 -4.89 15.85
CA ARG A 91 -1.17 -5.18 16.05
C ARG A 91 -0.32 -4.15 15.34
N LEU A 92 0.77 -3.80 16.01
CA LEU A 92 1.79 -2.89 15.50
C LEU A 92 3.12 -3.61 15.45
N ARG A 93 3.90 -3.39 14.40
CA ARG A 93 5.32 -3.72 14.34
C ARG A 93 6.09 -2.53 13.78
N MET A 94 6.96 -1.97 14.61
CA MET A 94 7.98 -1.03 14.19
C MET A 94 9.24 -1.82 13.85
N ARG A 95 9.87 -1.55 12.71
CA ARG A 95 11.16 -2.11 12.32
C ARG A 95 12.11 -0.98 11.95
N LYS A 96 13.35 -1.06 12.41
CA LYS A 96 14.43 -0.22 11.88
C LYS A 96 14.82 -0.77 10.53
N ARG A 97 14.75 0.04 9.46
CA ARG A 97 15.31 -0.34 8.17
C ARG A 97 16.77 0.08 8.12
N LYS A 98 17.57 -0.69 7.39
CA LYS A 98 18.78 -0.13 6.79
C LYS A 98 18.31 0.74 5.63
N LEU A 99 18.90 1.92 5.45
CA LEU A 99 18.73 2.59 4.16
C LEU A 99 19.17 1.58 3.09
N PRO A 100 18.40 1.39 2.00
CA PRO A 100 19.01 0.74 0.85
C PRO A 100 20.32 1.49 0.57
N PRO A 101 21.44 0.79 0.33
CA PRO A 101 22.63 1.48 -0.14
C PRO A 101 22.15 2.34 -1.30
N GLU A 102 22.44 3.64 -1.22
CA GLU A 102 22.24 4.56 -2.34
C GLU A 102 22.70 3.79 -3.56
N GLN A 103 21.76 3.44 -4.44
CA GLN A 103 22.08 2.75 -5.66
C GLN A 103 22.98 3.74 -6.35
N THR A 104 24.28 3.49 -6.25
CA THR A 104 25.29 4.24 -6.96
C THR A 104 24.86 3.99 -8.39
N LEU A 105 24.21 5.00 -8.98
CA LEU A 105 23.80 4.97 -10.36
C LEU A 105 25.11 4.67 -11.07
N GLN A 106 25.29 3.43 -11.51
CA GLN A 106 26.57 3.00 -12.05
C GLN A 106 26.72 3.81 -13.32
N LYS A 107 27.58 4.84 -13.24
CA LYS A 107 28.01 5.67 -14.34
C LYS A 107 28.88 4.77 -15.23
N GLY A 108 28.25 3.83 -15.94
CA GLY A 108 28.92 2.69 -16.54
C GLY A 108 28.15 1.99 -17.66
N ASP A 109 26.82 1.95 -17.66
CA ASP A 109 26.07 1.23 -18.70
C ASP A 109 25.79 2.07 -19.96
N CYS A 110 26.79 2.82 -20.43
CA CYS A 110 26.76 3.53 -21.71
C CYS A 110 27.37 2.72 -22.86
N MET A 111 27.85 1.49 -22.65
CA MET A 111 28.46 0.72 -23.74
C MET A 111 27.84 -0.67 -23.91
N GLY A 112 26.98 -0.76 -24.92
CA GLY A 112 27.04 -1.84 -25.90
C GLY A 112 26.25 -3.11 -25.59
N VAL A 113 24.98 -3.13 -25.99
CA VAL A 113 24.48 -4.28 -26.76
C VAL A 113 23.58 -3.74 -27.87
N VAL A 114 24.17 -3.54 -29.04
CA VAL A 114 23.43 -3.39 -30.29
C VAL A 114 23.29 -4.78 -30.90
N HIS A 115 22.05 -5.12 -31.26
CA HIS A 115 21.59 -6.22 -32.12
C HIS A 115 21.71 -7.68 -31.64
N GLU A 116 20.55 -8.27 -31.34
CA GLU A 116 20.14 -9.46 -32.10
C GLU A 116 18.69 -9.29 -32.55
N GLN A 117 18.52 -9.24 -33.87
CA GLN A 117 17.28 -9.02 -34.59
C GLN A 117 16.60 -10.37 -34.88
N GLN A 118 15.29 -10.41 -34.65
CA GLN A 118 14.25 -11.19 -35.35
C GLN A 118 13.77 -12.55 -34.80
N ARG A 119 12.42 -12.59 -34.69
CA ARG A 119 11.43 -13.71 -34.58
C ARG A 119 10.81 -13.76 -33.18
N ALA A 120 9.52 -13.47 -32.96
CA ALA A 120 8.37 -13.56 -33.83
C ALA A 120 7.28 -12.53 -33.45
N ALA A 121 6.67 -11.97 -34.49
CA ALA A 121 5.33 -11.39 -34.43
C ALA A 121 4.31 -12.45 -33.96
N THR A 122 3.32 -12.06 -33.15
CA THR A 122 1.89 -12.37 -33.36
C THR A 122 1.01 -11.74 -32.25
N ALA A 123 0.11 -10.87 -32.72
CA ALA A 123 -1.22 -10.54 -32.20
C ALA A 123 -1.38 -9.85 -30.83
N VAL A 124 -1.33 -8.52 -30.88
CA VAL A 124 -2.22 -7.64 -30.12
C VAL A 124 -3.67 -7.95 -30.55
N ARG A 125 -4.52 -8.40 -29.64
CA ARG A 125 -5.99 -8.37 -29.85
C ARG A 125 -6.52 -6.99 -29.42
N PRO A 126 -7.18 -6.23 -30.31
CA PRO A 126 -7.83 -4.98 -29.94
C PRO A 126 -9.14 -5.21 -29.16
N PRO A 127 -9.65 -4.18 -28.44
CA PRO A 127 -10.92 -4.26 -27.72
C PRO A 127 -12.09 -4.36 -28.71
N VAL A 128 -13.00 -5.30 -28.45
CA VAL A 128 -14.21 -5.48 -29.26
C VAL A 128 -15.17 -4.33 -28.97
N SER A 129 -15.29 -3.40 -29.92
CA SER A 129 -16.45 -2.54 -30.08
C SER A 129 -17.50 -3.30 -30.88
N CYS A 130 -18.64 -3.65 -30.28
CA CYS A 130 -19.83 -4.05 -31.01
C CYS A 130 -20.87 -2.93 -30.91
N SER A 131 -20.86 -2.08 -31.93
CA SER A 131 -21.96 -1.19 -32.29
C SER A 131 -23.03 -2.01 -33.04
N ILE A 132 -24.27 -1.90 -32.55
CA ILE A 132 -25.50 -1.68 -33.34
C ILE A 132 -25.54 -2.34 -34.73
N HIS A 133 -26.37 -3.37 -34.87
CA HIS A 133 -26.99 -3.70 -36.14
C HIS A 133 -28.51 -3.70 -36.01
N GLN A 134 -29.10 -2.64 -36.56
CA GLN A 134 -30.45 -2.58 -37.07
C GLN A 134 -30.67 -3.75 -38.05
N GLN A 135 -31.75 -4.51 -37.90
CA GLN A 135 -32.37 -5.25 -38.99
C GLN A 135 -33.87 -5.00 -39.01
N HIS A 136 -34.27 -4.29 -40.06
CA HIS A 136 -35.62 -4.17 -40.58
C HIS A 136 -36.08 -5.55 -41.08
N SER A 137 -37.33 -5.94 -40.82
CA SER A 137 -38.27 -6.44 -41.84
C SER A 137 -39.60 -6.85 -41.23
N ASP A 138 -40.61 -6.03 -41.50
CA ASP A 138 -41.92 -6.42 -42.01
C ASP A 138 -42.27 -7.92 -42.03
N ARG A 139 -43.32 -8.29 -41.28
CA ARG A 139 -44.33 -9.22 -41.79
C ARG A 139 -45.66 -9.02 -41.05
N SER A 140 -46.50 -8.23 -41.69
CA SER A 140 -47.96 -8.32 -41.71
C SER A 140 -48.50 -9.76 -41.70
N LEU A 141 -49.59 -10.03 -40.98
CA LEU A 141 -50.91 -10.38 -41.56
C LEU A 141 -51.92 -10.88 -40.50
N VAL A 142 -53.10 -10.25 -40.57
CA VAL A 142 -54.47 -10.66 -40.15
C VAL A 142 -54.75 -10.78 -38.65
#